data_AF-A0A8S9IIL9-F1
#
_entry.id   AF-A0A8S9IIL9-F1
#
_cell.length_a   1.000
_cell.length_b   1.000
_cell.length_c   1.000
_cell.angle_alpha   90.00
_cell.angle_beta   90.00
_cell.angle_gamma   90.00
#
_symmetry.space_group_name_H-M   'P 1'
#
loop_
_entity.id
_entity.type
_entity.pdbx_description
1 polymer ?
#
loop_
_entity_poly.entity_id
_entity_poly.type
_entity_poly.pdbx_seq_one_letter_code
_entity_poly.pdbx_strand_id
1 'polypeptide(L)'
;MDENCMVLSGDWVCGEGGTWDFVIEKNRMGRMIQIYDGIGCKELEGNVLREFKLDEGRFRVSLSYWPPTSFELATGIRIPPVLITNHYKKTSLLQGK
;
A
#
# COMPACT_ATOMS: atom_id res chain seq x y z
N MET A 1 6.04 -18.04 -5.24
CA MET A 1 4.84 -18.40 -4.46
C MET A 1 3.88 -17.24 -4.68
N ASP A 2 2.68 -17.51 -5.17
CA ASP A 2 1.71 -16.43 -5.42
C ASP A 2 1.02 -16.09 -4.11
N GLU A 3 1.18 -14.85 -3.67
CA GLU A 3 0.55 -14.32 -2.46
C GLU A 3 -0.51 -13.29 -2.89
N ASN A 4 -1.51 -13.07 -2.05
CA ASN A 4 -2.48 -12.00 -2.29
C ASN A 4 -2.35 -10.96 -1.18
N CYS A 5 -2.34 -9.67 -1.54
CA CYS A 5 -2.41 -8.58 -0.58
C CYS A 5 -3.76 -7.89 -0.64
N MET A 6 -4.29 -7.50 0.52
CA MET A 6 -5.46 -6.65 0.60
C MET A 6 -5.04 -5.18 0.41
N VAL A 7 -5.69 -4.49 -0.51
CA VAL A 7 -5.49 -3.07 -0.80
C VAL A 7 -6.75 -2.29 -0.44
N LEU A 8 -6.58 -1.22 0.33
CA LEU A 8 -7.62 -0.27 0.67
C LEU A 8 -7.38 1.02 -0.13
N SER A 9 -8.45 1.60 -0.66
CA SER A 9 -8.41 2.92 -1.30
C SER A 9 -8.69 4.01 -0.28
N GLY A 10 -8.02 5.14 -0.43
CA GLY A 10 -8.15 6.29 0.46
C GLY A 10 -7.07 7.31 0.17
N ASP A 11 -7.06 8.37 0.98
CA ASP A 11 -6.14 9.49 0.82
C ASP A 11 -5.33 9.72 2.10
N TRP A 12 -4.08 10.11 1.90
CA TRP A 12 -3.23 10.61 2.96
C TRP A 12 -3.51 12.09 3.18
N VAL A 13 -3.94 12.44 4.40
CA VAL A 13 -4.22 13.83 4.78
C VAL A 13 -3.27 14.26 5.89
N CYS A 14 -2.73 15.47 5.77
CA CYS A 14 -1.94 16.10 6.82
C CYS A 14 -2.89 16.90 7.72
N GLY A 15 -3.03 16.46 8.97
CA GLY A 15 -3.82 17.14 10.00
C GLY A 15 -3.11 18.35 10.59
N GLU A 16 -3.86 19.12 11.39
CA GLU A 16 -3.33 20.24 12.16
C GLU A 16 -2.30 19.71 13.18
N GLY A 17 -1.07 20.23 13.12
CA GLY A 17 0.05 19.74 13.94
C GLY A 17 1.01 18.78 13.22
N GLY A 18 0.83 18.54 11.91
CA GLY A 18 1.76 17.74 11.10
C GLY A 18 1.57 16.22 11.24
N THR A 19 0.45 15.78 11.80
CA THR A 19 0.06 14.37 11.84
C THR A 19 -0.45 13.92 10.47
N TRP A 20 -0.22 12.66 10.11
CA TRP A 20 -0.70 12.09 8.85
C TRP A 20 -1.70 10.97 9.12
N ASP A 21 -2.90 11.10 8.56
CA ASP A 21 -3.98 10.13 8.67
C ASP A 21 -4.32 9.54 7.30
N PHE A 22 -4.63 8.25 7.25
CA PHE A 22 -5.16 7.60 6.05
C PHE A 22 -6.68 7.55 6.14
N VAL A 23 -7.34 8.35 5.30
CA VAL A 23 -8.81 8.42 5.22
C VAL A 23 -9.29 7.41 4.18
N ILE A 24 -9.92 6.33 4.66
CA ILE A 24 -10.45 5.27 3.79
C ILE A 24 -11.64 5.78 3.00
N GLU A 25 -11.65 5.53 1.68
CA GLU A 25 -12.80 5.76 0.81
C GLU A 25 -13.89 4.72 1.11
N LYS A 26 -14.92 5.14 1.84
CA LYS A 26 -15.96 4.24 2.37
C LYS A 26 -16.85 3.64 1.28
N ASN A 27 -16.93 4.26 0.11
CA ASN A 27 -17.76 3.77 -1.00
C ASN A 27 -17.07 2.71 -1.86
N ARG A 28 -15.81 2.38 -1.56
CA ARG A 28 -15.05 1.35 -2.28
C ARG A 28 -14.59 0.28 -1.32
N MET A 29 -15.01 -0.95 -1.59
CA MET A 29 -14.53 -2.11 -0.84
C MET A 29 -13.04 -2.33 -1.12
N GLY A 30 -12.34 -2.86 -0.12
CA GLY A 30 -10.99 -3.38 -0.30
C GLY A 30 -10.91 -4.41 -1.43
N ARG A 31 -9.74 -4.52 -2.04
CA ARG A 31 -9.47 -5.41 -3.16
C ARG A 31 -8.33 -6.36 -2.82
N MET A 32 -8.44 -7.59 -3.27
CA MET A 32 -7.34 -8.56 -3.19
C MET A 32 -6.54 -8.47 -4.47
N ILE A 33 -5.25 -8.18 -4.35
CA ILE A 33 -4.33 -8.04 -5.47
C ILE A 33 -3.32 -9.17 -5.39
N GLN A 34 -3.16 -9.90 -6.49
CA GLN A 34 -2.12 -10.91 -6.60
C GLN A 34 -0.75 -10.23 -6.65
N ILE A 35 0.16 -10.73 -5.82
CA ILE A 35 1.55 -10.34 -5.73
C ILE A 35 2.43 -11.58 -5.85
N TYR A 36 3.62 -11.39 -6.40
CA TYR A 36 4.60 -12.45 -6.55
C TYR A 36 6.01 -11.88 -6.44
N ASP A 37 6.97 -12.76 -6.17
CA ASP A 37 8.37 -12.35 -6.02
C ASP A 37 8.89 -11.70 -7.31
N GLY A 38 9.38 -10.47 -7.18
CA GLY A 38 9.91 -9.71 -8.30
C GLY A 38 8.90 -8.81 -9.01
N ILE A 39 7.63 -8.76 -8.58
CA ILE A 39 6.65 -7.82 -9.13
C ILE A 39 7.15 -6.37 -9.07
N GLY A 40 7.10 -5.68 -10.21
CA GLY A 40 7.52 -4.29 -10.32
C GLY A 40 6.47 -3.30 -9.80
N CYS A 41 6.90 -2.10 -9.40
CA CYS A 41 5.98 -1.08 -8.88
C CYS A 41 4.91 -0.67 -9.90
N LYS A 42 5.30 -0.41 -11.16
CA LYS A 42 4.34 -0.08 -12.24
C LYS A 42 3.34 -1.19 -12.52
N GLU A 43 3.79 -2.44 -12.47
CA GLU A 43 2.91 -3.59 -12.68
C GLU A 43 1.90 -3.71 -11.54
N LEU A 44 2.35 -3.54 -10.30
CA LEU A 44 1.44 -3.54 -9.16
C LEU A 44 0.44 -2.38 -9.21
N GLU A 45 0.87 -1.18 -9.58
CA GLU A 45 -0.03 -0.03 -9.79
C GLU A 45 -1.10 -0.34 -10.85
N GLY A 46 -0.71 -0.93 -11.98
CA GLY A 46 -1.64 -1.39 -13.02
C GLY A 46 -2.60 -2.46 -12.51
N ASN A 47 -2.11 -3.46 -11.76
CA ASN A 47 -2.95 -4.50 -11.17
C ASN A 47 -3.99 -3.92 -10.19
N VAL A 48 -3.59 -2.94 -9.37
CA VAL A 48 -4.51 -2.20 -8.48
C VAL A 48 -5.56 -1.48 -9.31
N LEU A 49 -5.17 -0.67 -10.29
CA LEU A 49 -6.11 0.07 -11.14
C LEU A 49 -7.12 -0.85 -11.83
N ARG A 50 -6.65 -1.99 -12.36
CA ARG A 50 -7.49 -3.00 -13.02
C ARG A 50 -8.52 -3.61 -12.09
N GLU A 51 -8.12 -3.96 -10.87
CA GLU A 51 -9.03 -4.55 -9.86
C GLU A 51 -10.07 -3.54 -9.34
N PHE A 52 -9.75 -2.25 -9.37
CA PHE A 52 -10.70 -1.17 -9.13
C PHE A 52 -11.48 -0.76 -10.40
N LYS A 53 -11.26 -1.40 -11.55
CA LYS A 53 -11.89 -1.12 -12.85
C LYS A 53 -11.68 0.33 -13.31
N LEU A 54 -10.47 0.86 -13.08
CA LEU A 54 -10.08 2.21 -13.48
C LEU A 54 -9.21 2.19 -14.74
N ASP A 55 -9.32 3.25 -15.54
CA ASP A 55 -8.53 3.44 -16.77
C ASP A 55 -7.08 3.80 -16.44
N GLU A 56 -6.14 2.90 -16.74
CA GLU A 56 -4.70 3.07 -16.50
C GLU A 56 -4.10 4.28 -17.24
N GLY A 57 -4.73 4.77 -18.32
CA GLY A 57 -4.30 5.96 -19.05
C GLY A 57 -4.77 7.29 -18.42
N ARG A 58 -5.78 7.25 -17.54
CA ARG A 58 -6.37 8.44 -16.91
C ARG A 58 -6.05 8.56 -15.43
N PHE A 59 -5.93 7.43 -14.75
CA PHE A 59 -5.75 7.38 -13.31
C PHE A 59 -4.33 6.97 -12.95
N ARG A 60 -3.87 7.48 -11.80
CA ARG A 60 -2.63 7.04 -11.16
C ARG A 60 -2.92 6.72 -9.71
N VAL A 61 -2.13 5.81 -9.14
CA VAL A 61 -2.22 5.44 -7.72
C VAL A 61 -0.86 5.61 -7.07
N SER A 62 -0.87 6.04 -5.82
CA SER A 62 0.29 5.98 -4.93
C SER A 62 0.07 4.84 -3.94
N LEU A 63 1.07 3.98 -3.78
CA LEU A 63 0.95 2.79 -2.94
C LEU A 63 1.77 2.97 -1.67
N SER A 64 1.18 2.66 -0.52
CA SER A 64 1.87 2.63 0.77
C SER A 64 1.51 1.37 1.53
N TYR A 65 2.42 0.88 2.38
CA TYR A 65 2.17 -0.28 3.23
C TYR A 65 2.72 -0.06 4.64
N TRP A 66 2.21 -0.84 5.59
CA TRP A 66 2.67 -0.84 6.97
C TRP A 66 3.58 -2.04 7.11
N PRO A 67 4.86 -1.84 7.44
CA PRO A 67 5.74 -2.95 7.77
C PRO A 67 5.14 -3.78 8.92
N PRO A 68 5.35 -5.10 8.96
CA PRO A 68 4.89 -5.95 10.07
C PRO A 68 5.40 -5.48 11.44
N THR A 69 6.57 -4.84 11.48
CA THR A 69 7.18 -4.23 12.67
C THR A 69 6.62 -2.85 13.03
N SER A 70 5.58 -2.37 12.34
CA SER A 70 5.03 -1.02 12.53
C SER A 70 4.35 -0.79 13.88
N PHE A 71 4.15 -1.84 14.68
CA PHE A 71 3.66 -1.76 16.05
C PHE A 71 4.68 -2.37 17.01
N GLU A 72 5.57 -1.53 17.54
CA GLU A 72 6.49 -1.96 18.58
C GLU A 72 5.79 -1.77 19.94
N LEU A 73 5.20 -2.85 20.45
CA LEU A 73 4.47 -2.91 21.73
C LEU A 73 5.27 -2.34 22.92
N ALA A 74 6.61 -2.40 22.86
CA ALA A 74 7.50 -1.95 23.94
C ALA A 74 7.66 -0.42 23.99
N THR A 75 7.58 0.27 22.86
CA THR A 75 7.84 1.72 22.77
C THR A 75 6.56 2.53 22.55
N GLY A 76 5.47 1.89 22.12
CA GLY A 76 4.22 2.58 21.77
C GLY A 76 4.33 3.44 20.51
N ILE A 77 5.47 3.38 19.81
CA ILE A 77 5.71 4.13 18.59
C ILE A 77 5.11 3.36 17.42
N ARG A 78 4.15 3.99 16.74
CA ARG A 78 3.66 3.50 15.46
C ARG A 78 4.57 4.02 14.36
N ILE A 79 5.31 3.13 13.70
CA ILE A 79 6.12 3.51 12.54
C ILE A 79 5.17 4.04 11.46
N PRO A 80 5.46 5.20 10.83
CA PRO A 80 4.63 5.70 9.76
C PRO A 80 4.56 4.71 8.59
N PRO A 81 3.50 4.78 7.77
CA PRO A 81 3.44 4.07 6.49
C PRO A 81 4.70 4.28 5.65
N VAL A 82 5.09 3.26 4.89
CA VAL A 82 6.15 3.38 3.90
C VAL A 82 5.52 3.58 2.52
N LEU A 83 5.79 4.73 1.91
CA LEU A 83 5.43 4.99 0.51
C LEU A 83 6.32 4.16 -0.41
N ILE A 84 5.71 3.47 -1.37
CA ILE A 84 6.42 2.65 -2.35
C ILE A 84 6.83 3.58 -3.50
N THR A 85 8.09 4.01 -3.49
CA THR A 85 8.63 5.00 -4.44
C THR A 85 9.68 4.46 -5.41
N ASN A 86 10.26 3.27 -5.15
CA ASN A 86 11.41 2.78 -5.90
C ASN A 86 11.13 1.47 -6.66
N HIS A 87 11.73 1.34 -7.85
CA HIS A 87 11.58 0.24 -8.79
C HIS A 87 12.34 -1.04 -8.41
N TYR A 88 13.15 -1.01 -7.35
CA TYR A 88 14.05 -2.12 -7.00
C TYR A 88 13.89 -2.57 -5.55
N LYS A 89 13.59 -3.87 -5.40
CA LYS A 89 13.60 -4.73 -4.19
C LYS A 89 12.36 -4.66 -3.29
N LYS A 90 11.40 -5.54 -3.60
CA LYS A 90 10.18 -5.78 -2.81
C LYS A 90 10.12 -7.13 -2.08
N THR A 91 11.15 -7.96 -2.16
CA THR A 91 11.11 -9.32 -1.59
C THR A 91 11.35 -9.37 -0.08
N SER A 92 12.03 -8.38 0.51
CA SER A 92 12.41 -8.43 1.93
C SER A 92 11.43 -7.80 2.91
N LEU A 93 10.43 -7.03 2.42
CA LEU A 93 9.57 -6.20 3.27
C LEU A 93 8.17 -6.79 3.50
N LEU A 94 7.75 -7.73 2.64
CA LEU A 94 6.48 -8.45 2.78
C LEU A 94 6.65 -9.81 3.49
N GLN A 95 7.89 -10.30 3.62
CA GLN A 95 8.22 -11.60 4.25
C GLN A 95 8.54 -11.51 5.74
N GLY A 96 8.16 -10.44 6.44
CA GLY A 96 8.23 -10.38 7.90
C GLY A 96 7.18 -11.29 8.54
N LYS A 97 7.41 -12.60 8.45
CA LYS A 97 6.84 -13.61 9.34
C LYS A 97 7.63 -13.69 10.63
#